data_AF-A0A6N2SB09-F1
#
_entry.id   AF-A0A6N2SB09-F1
#
_cell.length_a   1.000
_cell.length_b   1.000
_cell.length_c   1.000
_cell.angle_alpha   90.00
_cell.angle_beta   90.00
_cell.angle_gamma   90.00
#
_symmetry.space_group_name_H-M   'P 1'
#
loop_
_entity.id
_entity.type
_entity.pdbx_description
1 polymer ?
#
loop_
_entity_poly.entity_id
_entity_poly.type
_entity_poly.pdbx_seq_one_letter_code
_entity_poly.pdbx_strand_id
1 'polypeptide(L)'
;MKDDNEMHLLKESIEKYGILTPLIVRPVPDGVYEIIAGHRRRHAAELLGYRKVPVIIRVMNEDEAILNMVDSNLHREKISFSEKVFAYKMKNDVLKRKSGRKKAK
;
A
#
# COMPACT_ATOMS: atom_id res chain seq x y z
N MET A 1 12.58 -1.90 6.60
CA MET A 1 12.81 -2.60 5.31
C MET A 1 14.06 -3.45 5.45
N LYS A 2 14.15 -4.60 4.77
CA LYS A 2 15.41 -5.33 4.67
C LYS A 2 16.02 -5.05 3.30
N ASP A 3 17.29 -4.69 3.27
CA ASP A 3 18.06 -4.54 2.05
C ASP A 3 18.63 -5.91 1.67
N ASP A 4 17.73 -6.75 1.16
CA ASP A 4 17.99 -8.12 0.72
C ASP A 4 18.41 -8.17 -0.75
N ASN A 5 18.75 -9.37 -1.25
CA ASN A 5 19.10 -9.57 -2.66
C ASN A 5 17.96 -9.12 -3.61
N GLU A 6 16.69 -9.29 -3.20
CA GLU A 6 15.54 -8.81 -3.97
C GLU A 6 15.52 -7.27 -4.07
N MET A 7 15.97 -6.56 -3.04
CA MET A 7 16.11 -5.09 -3.08
C MET A 7 17.20 -4.67 -4.06
N HIS A 8 18.31 -5.40 -4.13
CA HIS A 8 19.35 -5.15 -5.13
C HIS A 8 18.83 -5.31 -6.55
N LEU A 9 18.18 -6.43 -6.87
CA LEU A 9 17.57 -6.65 -8.18
C LEU A 9 16.51 -5.60 -8.53
N LEU A 10 15.73 -5.15 -7.53
CA LEU A 10 14.74 -4.08 -7.72
C LEU A 10 15.41 -2.74 -8.05
N LYS A 11 16.52 -2.40 -7.38
CA LYS A 11 17.27 -1.18 -7.68
C LYS A 11 17.84 -1.21 -9.10
N GLU A 12 18.51 -2.30 -9.49
CA GLU A 12 19.06 -2.45 -10.85
C GLU A 12 17.98 -2.32 -11.93
N SER A 13 16.81 -2.91 -11.69
CA SER A 13 15.67 -2.78 -12.59
C SER A 13 15.17 -1.33 -12.69
N ILE A 14 15.08 -0.62 -11.56
CA ILE A 14 14.66 0.79 -11.51
C ILE A 14 15.69 1.73 -12.16
N GLU A 15 16.99 1.45 -12.03
CA GLU A 15 18.03 2.21 -12.73
C GLU A 15 17.95 2.01 -14.24
N LYS A 16 17.71 0.77 -14.69
CA LYS A 16 17.70 0.43 -16.11
C LYS A 16 16.43 0.85 -16.84
N TYR A 17 15.27 0.67 -16.21
CA TYR A 17 13.96 0.84 -16.86
C TYR A 17 13.07 1.89 -16.20
N GLY A 18 13.50 2.46 -15.07
CA GLY A 18 12.64 3.30 -14.24
C GLY A 18 11.59 2.50 -13.47
N ILE A 19 10.68 3.23 -12.81
CA ILE A 19 9.59 2.64 -12.05
C ILE A 19 8.43 2.37 -13.02
N LEU A 20 8.42 1.18 -13.62
CA LEU A 20 7.42 0.78 -14.63
C LEU A 20 6.01 0.68 -14.06
N THR A 21 5.87 0.11 -12.86
CA THR A 21 4.59 0.09 -12.14
C THR A 21 4.56 1.29 -11.19
N PRO A 22 3.61 2.22 -11.32
CA PRO A 22 3.46 3.34 -10.38
C PRO A 22 3.09 2.88 -8.96
N LEU A 23 3.42 3.70 -7.96
CA LEU A 23 2.94 3.50 -6.59
C LEU A 23 1.46 3.86 -6.51
N ILE A 24 0.73 3.28 -5.56
CA ILE A 24 -0.65 3.66 -5.29
C ILE A 24 -0.66 4.53 -4.04
N VAL A 25 -1.22 5.73 -4.17
CA VAL A 25 -1.33 6.69 -3.07
C VAL A 25 -2.77 7.16 -2.89
N ARG A 26 -3.10 7.63 -1.69
CA ARG A 26 -4.33 8.39 -1.44
C ARG A 26 -4.00 9.78 -0.92
N PRO A 27 -4.81 10.81 -1.22
CA PRO A 27 -4.66 12.11 -0.60
C PRO A 27 -5.02 12.03 0.89
N VAL A 28 -4.25 12.75 1.71
CA VAL A 28 -4.56 13.02 3.12
C VAL A 28 -4.60 14.55 3.33
N PRO A 29 -5.06 15.07 4.48
CA PRO A 29 -5.04 16.52 4.75
C PRO A 29 -3.66 17.16 4.52
N ASP A 30 -3.65 18.49 4.37
CA ASP A 30 -2.44 19.30 4.19
C ASP A 30 -1.68 19.08 2.87
N GLY A 31 -2.36 18.54 1.85
CA GLY A 31 -1.76 18.33 0.52
C GLY A 31 -0.73 17.19 0.48
N VAL A 32 -0.73 16.34 1.51
CA VAL A 32 0.16 15.19 1.63
C VAL A 32 -0.49 13.95 1.02
N TYR A 33 0.33 12.96 0.66
CA TYR A 33 -0.12 11.68 0.14
C TYR A 33 0.38 10.54 1.01
N GLU A 34 -0.50 9.58 1.29
CA GLU A 34 -0.15 8.32 1.95
C GLU A 34 0.02 7.21 0.91
N ILE A 35 1.08 6.43 1.05
CA ILE A 35 1.33 5.26 0.19
C ILE A 35 0.46 4.10 0.67
N ILE A 36 -0.39 3.61 -0.24
CA ILE A 36 -1.20 2.42 -0.03
C ILE A 36 -0.48 1.17 -0.52
N ALA A 37 0.25 1.28 -1.63
CA ALA A 37 1.04 0.18 -2.17
C ALA A 37 2.30 0.67 -2.91
N GLY A 38 3.34 -0.16 -2.90
CA GLY A 38 4.61 0.13 -3.57
C GLY A 38 5.72 0.66 -2.66
N HIS A 39 5.63 0.44 -1.34
CA HIS A 39 6.67 0.86 -0.39
C HIS A 39 8.08 0.42 -0.81
N ARG A 40 8.28 -0.83 -1.27
CA ARG A 40 9.60 -1.31 -1.74
C ARG A 40 10.15 -0.49 -2.90
N ARG A 41 9.30 -0.06 -3.85
CA ARG A 41 9.70 0.81 -4.96
C ARG A 41 10.04 2.21 -4.46
N ARG A 42 9.28 2.76 -3.51
CA ARG A 42 9.61 4.05 -2.87
C ARG A 42 10.98 4.02 -2.21
N HIS A 43 11.26 2.97 -1.43
CA HIS A 43 12.54 2.79 -0.74
C HIS A 43 13.70 2.60 -1.71
N ALA A 44 13.53 1.75 -2.73
CA ALA A 44 14.55 1.58 -3.77
C ALA A 44 14.84 2.91 -4.49
N ALA A 45 13.80 3.70 -4.82
CA ALA A 45 13.95 5.02 -5.43
C ALA A 45 14.67 6.02 -4.51
N GLU A 46 14.39 6.00 -3.21
CA GLU A 46 15.08 6.82 -2.21
C GLU A 46 16.57 6.46 -2.10
N LEU A 47 16.89 5.17 -2.07
CA LEU A 47 18.28 4.69 -2.08
C LEU A 47 19.04 5.07 -3.36
N LEU A 48 18.34 5.20 -4.48
CA LEU A 48 18.88 5.65 -5.78
C LEU A 48 18.90 7.17 -5.93
N GLY A 49 18.44 7.93 -4.92
CA GLY A 49 18.44 9.40 -4.94
C GLY A 49 17.34 10.03 -5.81
N TYR A 50 16.30 9.28 -6.20
CA TYR A 50 15.19 9.82 -6.98
C TYR A 50 14.34 10.76 -6.11
N ARG A 51 14.14 11.99 -6.61
CA ARG A 51 13.32 13.01 -5.92
C ARG A 51 11.82 12.88 -6.19
N LYS A 52 11.45 12.20 -7.29
CA LYS A 52 10.06 12.02 -7.72
C LYS A 52 9.89 10.60 -8.24
N VAL A 53 8.70 10.03 -8.02
CA VAL A 53 8.33 8.70 -8.48
C VAL A 53 6.93 8.75 -9.09
N PRO A 54 6.62 7.92 -10.11
CA PRO A 54 5.29 7.86 -10.68
C PRO A 54 4.31 7.25 -9.67
N VAL A 55 3.15 7.88 -9.53
CA VAL A 55 2.08 7.45 -8.62
C VAL A 55 0.72 7.49 -9.31
N ILE A 56 -0.18 6.62 -8.88
CA ILE A 56 -1.61 6.66 -9.18
C ILE A 56 -2.32 7.12 -7.91
N ILE A 57 -2.99 8.26 -8.00
CA ILE A 57 -3.79 8.81 -6.90
C ILE A 57 -5.16 8.14 -6.94
N ARG A 58 -5.55 7.52 -5.82
CA ARG A 58 -6.89 6.99 -5.63
C ARG A 58 -7.55 7.71 -4.46
N VAL A 59 -8.63 8.42 -4.75
CA VAL A 59 -9.46 9.07 -3.74
C VAL A 59 -10.35 8.01 -3.12
N MET A 60 -10.11 7.72 -1.84
CA MET A 60 -10.89 6.76 -1.07
C MET A 60 -10.89 7.17 0.38
N ASN A 61 -12.00 6.94 1.08
CA ASN A 61 -12.05 7.18 2.52
C ASN A 61 -11.18 6.16 3.28
N GLU A 62 -10.90 6.42 4.55
CA GLU A 62 -10.02 5.55 5.37
C GLU A 62 -10.50 4.10 5.40
N ASP A 63 -11.81 3.88 5.51
CA ASP A 63 -12.41 2.55 5.52
C ASP A 63 -12.20 1.83 4.17
N GLU A 64 -12.35 2.54 3.05
CA GLU A 64 -12.07 2.01 1.71
C GLU A 64 -10.58 1.74 1.49
N ALA A 65 -9.69 2.57 2.04
CA ALA A 65 -8.26 2.37 1.99
C ALA A 65 -7.85 1.07 2.70
N ILE A 66 -8.38 0.85 3.89
CA ILE A 66 -8.12 -0.36 4.67
C ILE A 66 -8.66 -1.58 3.93
N LEU A 67 -9.89 -1.52 3.38
CA LEU A 67 -10.46 -2.63 2.62
C LEU A 67 -9.63 -2.97 1.37
N ASN A 68 -9.23 -1.97 0.58
CA ASN A 68 -8.39 -2.19 -0.60
C ASN A 68 -7.03 -2.79 -0.25
N MET A 69 -6.39 -2.29 0.81
CA MET A 69 -5.11 -2.84 1.30
C MET A 69 -5.26 -4.30 1.73
N VAL A 70 -6.30 -4.59 2.52
CA VAL A 70 -6.59 -5.95 3.00
C VAL A 70 -6.85 -6.90 1.83
N ASP A 71 -7.73 -6.52 0.91
CA ASP A 71 -8.07 -7.36 -0.23
C ASP A 71 -6.84 -7.57 -1.12
N SER A 72 -6.02 -6.55 -1.38
CA SER A 72 -4.77 -6.71 -2.13
C SER A 72 -3.79 -7.67 -1.46
N ASN A 73 -3.70 -7.69 -0.12
CA ASN A 73 -2.82 -8.60 0.60
C ASN A 73 -3.36 -10.03 0.61
N LEU A 74 -4.68 -10.22 0.76
CA LEU A 74 -5.33 -11.53 0.73
C LEU A 74 -5.18 -12.24 -0.62
N HIS A 75 -5.13 -11.50 -1.73
CA HIS A 75 -4.93 -12.04 -3.07
C HIS A 75 -3.46 -12.36 -3.42
N ARG A 76 -2.50 -12.19 -2.49
CA ARG A 76 -1.10 -12.58 -2.75
C ARG A 76 -0.97 -14.10 -2.70
N GLU A 77 -0.26 -14.68 -3.67
CA GLU A 77 -0.03 -16.13 -3.74
C GLU A 77 0.64 -16.70 -2.47
N LYS A 78 1.52 -15.91 -1.83
CA LYS A 78 2.25 -16.28 -0.61
C LYS A 78 1.89 -15.35 0.55
N ILE A 79 0.70 -15.54 1.13
CA ILE A 79 0.29 -14.88 2.38
C ILE A 79 0.30 -15.89 3.54
N SER A 80 0.96 -15.54 4.64
CA SER A 80 1.05 -16.42 5.82
C SER A 80 -0.27 -16.48 6.60
N PHE A 81 -0.43 -17.50 7.44
CA PHE A 81 -1.65 -17.67 8.25
C PHE A 81 -1.88 -16.49 9.20
N SER A 82 -0.84 -16.00 9.87
CA SER A 82 -0.91 -14.84 10.76
C SER A 82 -1.31 -13.56 10.03
N GLU A 83 -0.76 -13.33 8.83
CA GLU A 83 -1.13 -12.19 7.98
C GLU A 83 -2.60 -12.28 7.54
N LYS A 84 -3.10 -13.48 7.18
CA LYS A 84 -4.53 -13.67 6.89
C LYS A 84 -5.40 -13.30 8.08
N VAL A 85 -5.07 -13.78 9.28
CA VAL A 85 -5.83 -13.48 10.50
C VAL A 85 -5.86 -11.97 10.76
N PHE A 86 -4.73 -11.29 10.63
CA PHE A 86 -4.64 -9.84 10.81
C PHE A 86 -5.48 -9.09 9.76
N ALA A 87 -5.39 -9.51 8.50
CA ALA A 87 -6.17 -8.94 7.40
C ALA A 87 -7.68 -9.08 7.65
N TYR A 88 -8.16 -10.27 8.07
CA TYR A 88 -9.56 -10.50 8.42
C TYR A 88 -10.01 -9.66 9.62
N LYS A 89 -9.15 -9.50 10.63
CA LYS A 89 -9.45 -8.64 11.79
C LYS A 89 -9.67 -7.19 11.36
N MET A 90 -8.74 -6.62 10.59
CA MET A 90 -8.88 -5.26 10.06
C MET A 90 -10.16 -5.07 9.23
N LYS A 91 -10.49 -6.05 8.37
CA LYS A 91 -11.72 -6.04 7.58
C LYS A 91 -12.96 -6.03 8.48
N ASN A 92 -12.99 -6.85 9.52
CA ASN A 92 -14.10 -6.90 10.48
C ASN A 92 -14.26 -5.58 11.24
N ASP A 93 -13.15 -4.94 11.64
CA ASP A 93 -13.19 -3.67 12.36
C ASP A 93 -13.77 -2.53 11.49
N VAL A 94 -13.43 -2.49 10.21
CA VAL A 94 -14.04 -1.56 9.23
C VAL A 94 -15.55 -1.85 9.06
N LEU A 95 -15.93 -3.12 8.93
CA LEU A 95 -17.34 -3.50 8.79
C LEU A 95 -18.17 -3.13 10.03
N LYS A 96 -17.61 -3.28 11.23
CA LYS A 96 -18.25 -2.83 12.48
C LYS A 96 -18.44 -1.31 12.52
N ARG A 97 -17.42 -0.53 12.11
CA ARG A 97 -17.53 0.95 12.00
C ARG A 97 -18.65 1.35 11.03
N LYS A 98 -18.75 0.70 9.87
CA LYS A 98 -19.84 0.95 8.90
C LYS A 98 -21.22 0.54 9.43
N SER A 99 -21.32 -0.57 10.16
CA SER A 99 -22.58 -1.04 10.77
C SER A 99 -23.05 -0.13 11.91
N GLY A 100 -22.13 0.35 12.75
CA GLY A 100 -22.42 1.31 13.82
C GLY A 100 -22.91 2.67 13.30
N ARG A 101 -22.32 3.18 12.21
CA ARG A 101 -22.79 4.41 11.55
C ARG A 101 -24.21 4.29 10.98
N LYS A 102 -24.66 3.09 10.58
CA LYS A 102 -26.04 2.86 10.11
C LYS A 102 -27.08 2.86 11.23
N LYS A 103 -26.70 2.62 12.48
CA LYS A 103 -27.63 2.64 13.64
C LYS A 103 -27.81 4.02 14.28
N ALA A 104 -26.98 4.99 13.92
CA ALA A 104 -27.00 6.35 14.48
C ALA A 104 -27.73 7.36 13.57
N LYS A 105 -28.59 6.90 12.68
CA LYS A 105 -29.34 7.72 11.71
C LYS A 105 -30.83 7.40 11.78
#